data_AF-A0A2G5UZ15-F1
#
_entry.id   AF-A0A2G5UZ15-F1
#
_cell.length_a   1.000
_cell.length_b   1.000
_cell.length_c   1.000
_cell.angle_alpha   90.00
_cell.angle_beta   90.00
_cell.angle_gamma   90.00
#
_symmetry.space_group_name_H-M   'P 1'
#
loop_
_entity.id
_entity.type
_entity.pdbx_description
1 polymer ?
#
loop_
_entity_poly.entity_id
_entity_poly.type
_entity_poly.pdbx_seq_one_letter_code
_entity_poly.pdbx_strand_id
1 'polypeptide(L)'
;MTGKTVTRNGTQNIINRSTLGWGFKSFVTWEELIKNHVVNDSFSVEVHVTILKMTGIKLRNFDESAAKYSDIVLIVGGTKFYVSKLYLASQSSYFDSLLLCRISGSHPLPW
;
A
#
# COMPACT_ATOMS: atom_id res chain seq x y z
N MET A 1 12.04 30.60 -7.64
CA MET A 1 11.94 30.05 -9.01
C MET A 1 11.46 28.61 -8.88
N THR A 2 10.38 28.25 -9.55
CA THR A 2 9.89 26.86 -9.57
C THR A 2 10.64 26.10 -10.65
N GLY A 3 11.18 24.93 -10.33
CA GLY A 3 11.83 24.06 -11.32
C GLY A 3 10.81 23.65 -12.39
N LYS A 4 11.29 23.30 -13.59
CA LYS A 4 10.42 22.75 -14.63
C LYS A 4 9.99 21.33 -14.27
N THR A 5 8.88 20.87 -14.83
CA THR A 5 8.39 19.50 -14.64
C THR A 5 8.65 18.67 -15.89
N VAL A 6 9.06 17.41 -15.70
CA VAL A 6 9.16 16.41 -16.76
C VAL A 6 8.39 15.16 -16.34
N THR A 7 7.57 14.63 -17.25
CA THR A 7 6.70 13.48 -16.99
C THR A 7 6.96 12.38 -18.03
N ARG A 8 6.90 11.12 -17.56
CA ARG A 8 6.87 9.93 -18.41
C ARG A 8 5.78 9.00 -17.88
N ASN A 9 5.06 8.36 -18.79
CA ASN A 9 4.02 7.40 -18.46
C ASN A 9 4.21 6.14 -19.31
N GLY A 10 3.87 4.99 -18.74
CA GLY A 10 3.92 3.72 -19.46
C GLY A 10 3.12 2.66 -18.72
N THR A 11 2.79 1.59 -19.43
CA THR A 11 2.06 0.45 -18.88
C THR A 11 2.92 -0.79 -19.11
N GLN A 12 3.07 -1.60 -18.07
CA GLN A 12 3.85 -2.83 -18.14
C GLN A 12 3.07 -3.97 -17.51
N ASN A 13 3.06 -5.12 -18.19
CA ASN A 13 2.62 -6.37 -17.58
C ASN A 13 3.73 -6.87 -16.65
N ILE A 14 3.41 -6.98 -15.36
CA ILE A 14 4.32 -7.54 -14.35
C ILE A 14 4.03 -9.04 -14.25
N ILE A 15 4.98 -9.86 -14.69
CA ILE A 15 4.93 -11.33 -14.55
C ILE A 15 5.93 -11.76 -13.47
N ASN A 16 5.61 -12.83 -12.73
CA ASN A 16 6.36 -13.34 -11.56
C ASN A 16 7.76 -13.94 -11.91
N ARG A 17 8.41 -13.48 -12.98
CA ARG A 17 9.80 -13.82 -13.29
C ARG A 17 10.65 -12.59 -13.02
N SER A 18 11.14 -12.49 -11.77
CA SER A 18 12.39 -11.80 -11.39
C SER A 18 12.69 -10.49 -12.15
N THR A 19 11.74 -9.58 -12.28
CA THR A 19 12.07 -8.25 -12.79
C THR A 19 12.50 -7.39 -11.59
N LEU A 20 13.73 -6.89 -11.64
CA LEU A 20 14.37 -6.06 -10.60
C LEU A 20 13.71 -4.67 -10.44
N GLY A 21 12.53 -4.45 -11.03
CA GLY A 21 11.84 -3.17 -11.11
C GLY A 21 11.46 -2.82 -12.56
N TRP A 22 10.65 -1.78 -12.72
CA TRP A 22 10.31 -1.18 -14.01
C TRP A 22 10.46 0.34 -13.93
N GLY A 23 10.95 0.93 -15.02
CA GLY A 23 11.17 2.36 -15.12
C GLY A 23 11.74 2.75 -16.48
N PHE A 24 12.12 4.01 -16.62
CA PHE A 24 12.70 4.53 -17.85
C PHE A 24 14.22 4.56 -17.72
N LYS A 25 14.94 3.82 -18.59
CA LYS A 25 16.41 3.80 -18.60
C LYS A 25 17.02 5.20 -18.75
N SER A 26 16.32 6.10 -19.44
CA SER A 26 16.68 7.51 -19.56
C SER A 26 15.42 8.35 -19.34
N PHE A 27 15.09 8.60 -18.06
CA PHE A 27 13.93 9.43 -17.70
C PHE A 27 14.19 10.90 -18.07
N VAL A 28 15.34 11.42 -17.66
CA VAL A 28 15.86 12.78 -17.88
C VAL A 28 17.38 12.69 -17.97
N THR A 29 18.03 13.52 -18.80
CA THR A 29 19.51 13.54 -18.83
C THR A 29 20.05 14.27 -17.60
N TRP A 30 21.31 14.02 -17.25
CA TRP A 30 21.94 14.69 -16.12
C TRP A 30 22.02 16.21 -16.32
N GLU A 31 22.38 16.65 -17.53
CA GLU A 31 22.46 18.07 -17.87
C GLU A 31 21.10 18.76 -17.78
N GLU A 32 20.03 18.08 -18.22
CA GLU A 32 18.66 18.59 -18.13
C GLU A 32 18.20 18.67 -16.67
N LEU A 33 18.46 17.63 -15.86
CA LEU A 33 18.16 17.57 -14.42
C LEU A 33 18.72 18.80 -13.70
N ILE A 34 20.03 19.03 -13.81
CA ILE A 34 20.71 20.12 -13.11
C ILE A 34 20.25 21.49 -13.61
N LYS A 35 20.07 21.67 -14.93
CA LYS A 35 19.73 22.97 -15.51
C LYS A 35 18.30 23.41 -15.23
N ASN A 36 17.35 22.48 -15.20
CA ASN A 36 15.92 22.81 -15.24
C ASN A 36 15.12 22.35 -14.03
N HIS A 37 15.57 21.32 -13.30
CA HIS A 37 14.74 20.63 -12.30
C HIS A 37 15.24 20.78 -10.86
N VAL A 38 16.52 21.12 -10.67
CA VAL A 38 17.08 21.41 -9.35
C VAL A 38 16.74 22.84 -8.93
N VAL A 39 16.18 22.98 -7.73
CA VAL A 39 15.91 24.25 -7.05
C VAL A 39 16.46 24.15 -5.65
N ASN A 40 17.33 25.09 -5.25
CA ASN A 40 17.98 25.08 -3.93
C ASN A 40 18.62 23.72 -3.62
N ASP A 41 19.44 23.21 -4.55
CA ASP A 41 20.13 21.91 -4.46
C ASP A 41 19.22 20.69 -4.25
N SER A 42 17.92 20.83 -4.52
CA SER A 42 16.93 19.76 -4.35
C SER A 42 16.08 19.59 -5.60
N PHE A 43 15.61 18.36 -5.84
CA PHE A 43 14.59 18.05 -6.84
C PHE A 43 13.58 17.06 -6.24
N SER A 44 12.40 16.98 -6.82
CA SER A 44 11.32 16.09 -6.36
C SER A 44 10.99 15.06 -7.43
N VAL A 45 10.68 13.84 -6.99
CA VAL A 45 10.19 12.76 -7.85
C VAL A 45 8.82 12.35 -7.34
N GLU A 46 7.87 12.25 -8.26
CA GLU A 46 6.51 11.82 -7.99
C GLU A 46 6.17 10.64 -8.89
N VAL A 47 5.55 9.60 -8.32
CA VAL A 47 5.19 8.37 -9.04
C VAL A 47 3.71 8.08 -8.83
N HIS A 48 2.97 8.02 -9.92
CA HIS A 48 1.57 7.61 -9.94
C HIS A 48 1.46 6.19 -10.47
N VAL A 49 1.01 5.26 -9.62
CA VAL A 49 0.82 3.85 -9.98
C VAL A 49 -0.68 3.52 -10.02
N THR A 50 -1.15 3.01 -11.14
CA THR A 50 -2.51 2.48 -11.28
C THR A 50 -2.46 1.01 -11.66
N ILE A 51 -3.08 0.16 -10.85
CA ILE A 51 -3.20 -1.28 -11.15
C ILE A 51 -4.42 -1.48 -12.03
N LEU A 52 -4.21 -1.72 -13.32
CA LEU A 52 -5.29 -1.88 -14.30
C LEU A 52 -5.97 -3.26 -14.22
N LYS A 53 -5.19 -4.32 -13.95
CA LYS A 53 -5.69 -5.69 -13.86
C LYS A 53 -4.75 -6.53 -13.00
N MET A 54 -5.34 -7.40 -12.19
CA MET A 54 -4.62 -8.47 -11.49
C MET A 54 -5.26 -9.81 -11.83
N THR A 55 -4.44 -10.82 -12.14
CA THR A 55 -4.88 -12.19 -12.38
C THR A 55 -4.08 -13.14 -11.50
N GLY A 56 -4.69 -14.25 -11.06
CA GLY A 56 -3.99 -15.27 -10.28
C GLY A 56 -3.93 -15.02 -8.78
N ILE A 57 -4.45 -13.90 -8.28
CA ILE A 57 -4.75 -13.71 -6.86
C ILE A 57 -6.22 -14.05 -6.65
N LYS A 58 -6.48 -15.17 -5.95
CA LYS A 58 -7.80 -15.42 -5.37
C LYS A 58 -7.90 -14.52 -4.13
N LEU A 59 -8.48 -13.34 -4.29
CA LEU A 59 -8.76 -12.47 -3.15
C LEU A 59 -9.65 -13.26 -2.19
N ARG A 60 -9.29 -13.25 -0.90
CA ARG A 60 -10.10 -13.86 0.13
C ARG A 60 -11.42 -13.08 0.19
N ASN A 61 -12.53 -13.79 0.16
CA ASN A 61 -13.82 -13.17 0.39
C ASN A 61 -13.98 -12.91 1.89
N PHE A 62 -14.34 -11.68 2.23
CA PHE A 62 -14.51 -11.21 3.61
C PHE A 62 -15.97 -10.81 3.89
N ASP A 63 -16.89 -11.17 3.00
CA ASP A 63 -18.31 -10.95 3.22
C ASP A 63 -18.89 -11.92 4.27
N GLU A 64 -20.21 -11.86 4.47
CA GLU A 64 -20.92 -12.68 5.44
C GLU A 64 -20.80 -14.20 5.18
N SER A 65 -20.48 -14.64 3.96
CA SER A 65 -20.23 -16.05 3.68
C SER A 65 -19.02 -16.61 4.45
N ALA A 66 -18.10 -15.74 4.86
CA ALA A 66 -16.95 -16.08 5.68
C ALA A 66 -17.25 -16.05 7.20
N ALA A 67 -18.45 -15.64 7.63
CA ALA A 67 -18.79 -15.45 9.03
C ALA A 67 -18.53 -16.69 9.90
N LYS A 68 -18.85 -17.89 9.40
CA LYS A 68 -18.61 -19.16 10.12
C LYS A 68 -17.15 -19.48 10.42
N TYR A 69 -16.21 -18.83 9.73
CA TYR A 69 -14.76 -19.01 9.90
C TYR A 69 -14.10 -17.77 10.52
N SER A 70 -14.91 -16.82 10.96
CA SER A 70 -14.47 -15.51 11.44
C SER A 70 -14.76 -15.38 12.93
N ASP A 71 -13.85 -14.73 13.64
CA ASP A 71 -13.96 -14.49 15.09
C ASP A 71 -14.03 -12.98 15.43
N ILE A 72 -13.99 -12.13 14.39
CA ILE A 72 -14.16 -10.68 14.47
C ILE A 72 -14.75 -10.14 13.16
N VAL A 73 -15.47 -9.02 13.27
CA VAL A 73 -15.96 -8.24 12.13
C VAL A 73 -15.36 -6.84 12.21
N LEU A 74 -14.57 -6.46 11.20
CA LEU A 74 -14.08 -5.09 11.07
C LEU A 74 -15.09 -4.27 10.27
N ILE A 75 -15.36 -3.04 10.72
CA ILE A 75 -16.24 -2.12 10.02
C ILE A 75 -15.39 -0.95 9.51
N VAL A 76 -15.24 -0.82 8.20
CA VAL A 76 -14.46 0.24 7.57
C VAL A 76 -15.38 1.01 6.63
N GLY A 77 -15.62 2.29 6.93
CA GLY A 77 -16.54 3.12 6.14
C GLY A 77 -17.94 2.52 5.98
N GLY A 78 -18.45 1.83 7.01
CA GLY A 78 -19.77 1.15 6.98
C GLY A 78 -19.77 -0.24 6.33
N THR A 79 -18.66 -0.66 5.70
CA THR A 79 -18.54 -2.00 5.11
C THR A 79 -18.02 -2.99 6.15
N LYS A 80 -18.68 -4.15 6.28
CA LYS A 80 -18.33 -5.22 7.21
C LYS A 80 -17.37 -6.22 6.55
N PHE A 81 -16.31 -6.58 7.28
CA PHE A 81 -15.31 -7.57 6.89
C PHE A 81 -15.21 -8.66 7.95
N TYR A 82 -15.62 -9.87 7.61
CA TYR A 82 -15.57 -11.05 8.48
C TYR A 82 -14.21 -11.73 8.34
N VAL A 83 -13.43 -11.74 9.43
CA VAL A 83 -12.02 -12.15 9.43
C VAL A 83 -11.65 -12.94 10.70
N SER A 84 -10.49 -13.60 10.67
CA SER A 84 -9.88 -14.24 11.85
C SER A 84 -8.82 -13.34 12.47
N LYS A 85 -8.89 -13.14 13.79
CA LYS A 85 -7.97 -12.32 14.60
C LYS A 85 -6.54 -12.81 14.48
N LEU A 86 -6.31 -14.12 14.66
CA LEU A 86 -4.98 -14.71 14.56
C LEU A 86 -4.40 -14.55 13.15
N TYR A 87 -5.24 -14.67 12.11
CA TYR A 87 -4.79 -14.45 10.75
C TYR A 87 -4.35 -12.99 10.54
N LEU A 88 -5.17 -12.01 10.93
CA LEU A 88 -4.81 -10.60 10.79
C LEU A 88 -3.57 -10.21 11.59
N ALA A 89 -3.47 -10.68 12.83
CA ALA A 89 -2.30 -10.49 13.67
C ALA A 89 -1.02 -11.04 13.02
N SER A 90 -1.08 -12.26 12.46
CA SER A 90 0.08 -12.86 11.78
C SER A 90 0.57 -12.10 10.55
N GLN A 91 -0.27 -11.25 9.96
CA GLN A 91 0.05 -10.49 8.74
C GLN A 91 0.36 -9.00 9.03
N SER A 92 0.16 -8.52 10.25
CA SER A 92 0.31 -7.11 10.59
C SER A 92 0.62 -6.92 12.07
N SER A 93 1.77 -6.30 12.37
CA SER A 93 2.15 -5.93 13.74
C SER A 93 1.16 -4.97 14.40
N TYR A 94 0.48 -4.13 13.61
CA TYR A 94 -0.59 -3.27 14.09
C TYR A 94 -1.79 -4.10 14.59
N PHE A 95 -2.26 -5.05 13.79
CA PHE A 95 -3.37 -5.92 14.21
C PHE A 95 -2.98 -6.91 15.30
N ASP A 96 -1.73 -7.37 15.33
CA ASP A 96 -1.19 -8.17 16.43
C ASP A 96 -1.29 -7.41 17.75
N SER A 97 -0.82 -6.15 17.74
CA SER A 97 -0.90 -5.26 18.90
C SER A 97 -2.35 -4.95 19.30
N LEU A 98 -3.21 -4.65 18.32
CA LEU A 98 -4.59 -4.25 18.57
C LEU A 98 -5.47 -5.41 19.07
N LEU A 99 -5.26 -6.62 18.55
CA LEU A 99 -6.18 -7.75 18.75
C LEU A 99 -5.66 -8.81 19.72
N LEU A 100 -4.34 -8.98 19.85
CA LEU A 100 -3.72 -10.02 20.68
C LEU A 100 -2.91 -9.46 21.85
N CYS A 101 -2.27 -8.30 21.69
CA CYS A 101 -1.55 -7.68 22.80
C CYS A 101 -2.54 -7.15 23.84
N ARG A 102 -2.65 -7.86 24.97
CA ARG A 102 -3.33 -7.34 26.17
C ARG A 102 -2.51 -6.18 26.69
N ILE A 103 -3.05 -4.96 26.68
CA ILE A 103 -2.55 -3.91 27.58
C ILE A 103 -2.80 -4.41 29.01
N SER A 104 -1.81 -5.07 29.60
CA SER A 104 -1.72 -5.26 31.04
C SER A 104 -1.42 -3.89 31.66
N GLY A 105 -2.46 -3.12 31.96
CA GLY A 105 -2.35 -1.94 32.81
C GLY A 105 -3.06 -0.69 32.31
N SER A 106 -4.32 -0.58 32.71
CA SER A 106 -5.00 0.60 33.29
C SER A 106 -6.42 0.75 32.76
N HIS A 107 -7.29 1.18 33.66
CA HIS A 107 -8.75 1.09 33.69
C HIS A 107 -9.53 1.18 32.36
N PRO A 108 -10.66 0.46 32.24
CA PRO A 108 -11.59 0.71 31.15
C PRO A 108 -12.04 2.18 31.19
N LEU A 109 -11.87 2.88 30.07
CA LEU A 109 -12.52 4.17 29.86
C LEU A 109 -14.04 3.95 29.92
N PRO A 110 -14.79 4.76 30.70
CA PRO A 110 -16.23 4.64 30.74
C PRO A 110 -16.79 5.08 29.39
N TRP A 111 -17.54 4.18 28.76
CA TRP A 111 -18.69 4.57 27.94
C TRP A 111 -19.89 4.60 28.87
#